data_AF-A0A1R4G189-F1
#
_entry.id   AF-A0A1R4G189-F1
#
_cell.length_a   1.000
_cell.length_b   1.000
_cell.length_c   1.000
_cell.angle_alpha   90.00
_cell.angle_beta   90.00
_cell.angle_gamma   90.00
#
_symmetry.space_group_name_H-M   'P 1'
#
loop_
_entity.id
_entity.type
_entity.pdbx_description
1 polymer ?
#
loop_
_entity_poly.entity_id
_entity_poly.type
_entity_poly.pdbx_seq_one_letter_code
_entity_poly.pdbx_strand_id
1 'polypeptide(L)'
;MRRVTRLIAESATLNIGGIIASPEALGDGGGLVAVYPGDTVVIATGIHLGPVDLASEALHAAPTEVEPGWEDVFEFTAAVRNGERAVVFGPGDDIDQEYADLHEASVRLLRIRVSARGRDRAVDLAVDEPVEEYLVQAWPADGVEQPSALAAESAFARSRRESFSAAKEAGMRHGVRIGPGPVSIPGEGGVSGAAAANTASMPNAAASANLAARRRIARSGHGSEHD
;
A
#
# COMPACT_ATOMS: atom_id res chain seq x y z
N MET A 1 12.04 2.65 19.10
CA MET A 1 13.30 2.24 18.43
C MET A 1 12.98 2.03 16.96
N ARG A 2 13.71 2.66 16.03
CA ARG A 2 13.51 2.50 14.58
C ARG A 2 13.99 1.12 14.14
N ARG A 3 13.09 0.27 13.65
CA ARG A 3 13.46 -1.02 13.04
C ARG A 3 13.29 -0.92 11.52
N VAL A 4 14.37 -1.17 10.79
CA VAL A 4 14.36 -1.25 9.33
C VAL A 4 14.23 -2.71 8.92
N THR A 5 13.26 -3.01 8.08
CA THR A 5 12.97 -4.32 7.54
C THR A 5 12.78 -4.19 6.04
N ARG A 6 13.27 -5.18 5.29
CA ARG A 6 12.99 -5.29 3.85
C ARG A 6 11.74 -6.13 3.67
N LEU A 7 10.74 -5.56 3.01
CA LEU A 7 9.49 -6.25 2.68
C LEU A 7 9.36 -6.43 1.18
N ILE A 8 8.54 -7.39 0.76
CA ILE A 8 8.17 -7.55 -0.64
C ILE A 8 6.84 -6.86 -0.87
N ALA A 9 6.85 -5.78 -1.65
CA ALA A 9 5.64 -5.21 -2.20
C ALA A 9 5.10 -6.14 -3.28
N GLU A 10 3.80 -6.41 -3.25
CA GLU A 10 3.11 -7.18 -4.28
C GLU A 10 1.80 -6.48 -4.67
N SER A 11 1.48 -6.51 -5.96
CA SER A 11 0.30 -5.85 -6.53
C SER A 11 0.20 -4.37 -6.14
N ALA A 12 1.36 -3.70 -6.11
CA ALA A 12 1.53 -2.31 -5.70
C ALA A 12 1.08 -1.98 -4.27
N THR A 13 1.22 -2.94 -3.34
CA THR A 13 0.78 -2.77 -1.95
C THR A 13 1.74 -3.36 -0.91
N LEU A 14 1.76 -2.72 0.26
CA LEU A 14 2.07 -3.31 1.56
C LEU A 14 0.81 -3.29 2.43
N ASN A 15 0.69 -4.20 3.39
CA ASN A 15 -0.45 -4.29 4.29
C ASN A 15 -0.12 -3.71 5.67
N ILE A 16 -1.11 -3.08 6.32
CA ILE A 16 -1.09 -2.78 7.75
C ILE A 16 -2.16 -3.64 8.43
N GLY A 17 -1.71 -4.64 9.18
CA GLY A 17 -2.56 -5.59 9.91
C GLY A 17 -2.84 -5.14 11.34
N GLY A 18 -3.75 -5.86 12.01
CA GLY A 18 -4.09 -5.60 13.41
C GLY A 18 -4.85 -4.30 13.66
N ILE A 19 -5.26 -3.59 12.62
CA ILE A 19 -5.97 -2.32 12.73
C ILE A 19 -7.28 -2.32 11.95
N ILE A 20 -8.13 -1.35 12.29
CA ILE A 20 -9.37 -1.01 11.60
C ILE A 20 -9.37 0.50 11.37
N ALA A 21 -9.50 0.89 10.11
CA ALA A 21 -9.79 2.25 9.69
C ALA A 21 -10.95 2.19 8.70
N SER A 22 -11.92 3.11 8.77
CA SER A 22 -12.99 3.14 7.79
C SER A 22 -12.52 3.84 6.50
N PRO A 23 -12.94 3.37 5.32
CA PRO A 23 -12.66 4.07 4.06
C PRO A 23 -13.12 5.53 4.08
N GLU A 24 -14.26 5.81 4.72
CA GLU A 24 -14.78 7.18 4.88
C GLU A 24 -13.84 8.04 5.73
N ALA A 25 -13.19 7.46 6.74
CA ALA A 25 -12.23 8.16 7.59
C ALA A 25 -10.87 8.35 6.93
N LEU A 26 -10.54 7.64 5.83
CA LEU A 26 -9.30 7.86 5.09
C LEU A 26 -9.46 8.82 3.93
N GLY A 27 -10.67 9.02 3.41
CA GLY A 27 -10.89 9.85 2.23
C GLY A 27 -10.15 9.28 1.00
N ASP A 28 -9.33 10.08 0.34
CA ASP A 28 -8.47 9.64 -0.77
C ASP A 28 -7.11 9.06 -0.31
N GLY A 29 -6.89 9.03 1.02
CA GLY A 29 -5.67 8.52 1.62
C GLY A 29 -4.40 9.26 1.20
N GLY A 30 -4.53 10.49 0.69
CA GLY A 30 -3.43 11.22 0.07
C GLY A 30 -2.84 10.53 -1.17
N GLY A 31 -3.48 9.49 -1.71
CA GLY A 31 -2.89 8.61 -2.73
C GLY A 31 -1.78 7.68 -2.19
N LEU A 32 -1.57 7.62 -0.87
CA LEU A 32 -0.56 6.82 -0.21
C LEU A 32 -1.15 5.65 0.59
N VAL A 33 -2.29 5.86 1.25
CA VAL A 33 -2.96 4.82 2.04
C VAL A 33 -4.33 4.53 1.44
N ALA A 34 -4.82 3.31 1.54
CA ALA A 34 -6.19 2.97 1.18
C ALA A 34 -6.75 1.89 2.09
N VAL A 35 -8.07 1.70 2.04
CA VAL A 35 -8.73 0.50 2.61
C VAL A 35 -9.26 -0.34 1.45
N TYR A 36 -8.85 -1.60 1.40
CA TYR A 36 -9.37 -2.60 0.48
C TYR A 36 -10.57 -3.36 1.10
N PRO A 37 -11.39 -4.04 0.28
CA PRO A 37 -12.48 -4.86 0.79
C PRO A 37 -12.02 -5.82 1.90
N GLY A 38 -12.82 -5.95 2.96
CA GLY A 38 -12.45 -6.71 4.15
C GLY A 38 -11.74 -5.90 5.24
N ASP A 39 -11.77 -4.56 5.12
CA ASP A 39 -11.18 -3.60 6.07
C ASP A 39 -9.66 -3.68 6.20
N THR A 40 -8.99 -4.16 5.14
CA THR A 40 -7.53 -4.22 5.07
C THR A 40 -6.98 -2.84 4.72
N VAL A 41 -6.19 -2.26 5.62
CA VAL A 41 -5.47 -1.02 5.36
C VAL A 41 -4.20 -1.35 4.58
N VAL A 42 -3.98 -0.65 3.46
CA VAL A 42 -2.82 -0.86 2.59
C VAL A 42 -2.05 0.43 2.37
N ILE A 43 -0.73 0.32 2.23
CA ILE A 43 0.15 1.37 1.74
C ILE A 43 0.35 1.11 0.24
N ALA A 44 0.04 2.10 -0.58
CA ALA A 44 0.21 2.05 -2.02
C ALA A 44 1.67 2.28 -2.42
N THR A 45 2.27 1.31 -3.08
CA THR A 45 3.62 1.42 -3.65
C THR A 45 3.59 1.98 -5.06
N GLY A 46 4.70 2.59 -5.49
CA GLY A 46 4.85 3.01 -6.88
C GLY A 46 5.21 1.81 -7.77
N ILE A 47 6.10 0.94 -7.30
CA ILE A 47 6.42 -0.34 -7.93
C ILE A 47 5.25 -1.32 -7.89
N HIS A 48 5.18 -2.21 -8.88
CA HIS A 48 4.19 -3.29 -8.92
C HIS A 48 4.59 -4.47 -8.04
N LEU A 49 5.88 -4.83 -8.06
CA LEU A 49 6.44 -5.99 -7.36
C LEU A 49 7.92 -5.75 -7.06
N GLY A 50 8.37 -6.11 -5.87
CA GLY A 50 9.80 -6.10 -5.54
C GLY A 50 10.08 -5.69 -4.11
N PRO A 51 11.36 -5.68 -3.71
CA PRO A 51 11.74 -5.26 -2.38
C PRO A 51 11.52 -3.76 -2.17
N VAL A 52 11.14 -3.40 -0.95
CA VAL A 52 11.13 -2.02 -0.44
C VAL A 52 11.76 -2.00 0.94
N ASP A 53 12.38 -0.88 1.31
CA ASP A 53 12.91 -0.70 2.65
C ASP A 53 11.86 0.02 3.51
N LEU A 54 11.46 -0.61 4.62
CA LEU A 54 10.47 -0.09 5.55
C LEU A 54 11.10 0.13 6.93
N ALA A 55 10.99 1.34 7.44
CA ALA A 55 11.21 1.66 8.84
C ALA A 55 9.88 1.69 9.61
N SER A 56 9.85 1.11 10.80
CA SER A 56 8.69 1.13 11.70
C SER A 56 9.06 1.67 13.08
N GLU A 57 8.19 2.51 13.65
CA GLU A 57 8.38 3.17 14.94
C GLU A 57 7.08 3.25 15.75
N ALA A 58 7.04 2.53 16.87
CA ALA A 58 6.10 2.82 17.94
C ALA A 58 6.64 3.99 18.78
N LEU A 59 5.86 5.05 18.91
CA LEU A 59 6.17 6.28 19.63
C LEU A 59 5.19 6.47 20.79
N HIS A 60 5.63 7.13 21.87
CA HIS A 60 4.76 7.43 23.01
C HIS A 60 3.89 8.67 22.80
N ALA A 61 4.25 9.54 21.84
CA ALA A 61 3.55 10.78 21.54
C ALA A 61 3.80 11.20 20.09
N ALA A 62 3.02 12.18 19.61
CA ALA A 62 3.14 12.72 18.27
C ALA A 62 4.55 13.27 17.99
N PRO A 63 5.19 12.91 16.87
CA PRO A 63 6.43 13.53 16.44
C PRO A 63 6.19 14.99 16.07
N THR A 64 7.03 15.89 16.58
CA THR A 64 6.85 17.35 16.49
C THR A 64 6.91 17.87 15.06
N GLU A 65 7.75 17.27 14.22
CA GLU A 65 7.93 17.67 12.81
C GLU A 65 7.99 16.43 11.91
N VAL A 66 7.81 16.67 10.62
CA VAL A 66 8.07 15.69 9.57
C VAL A 66 9.56 15.76 9.23
N GLU A 67 10.24 14.61 9.25
CA GLU A 67 11.65 14.54 8.85
C GLU A 67 11.82 15.03 7.39
N PRO A 68 12.85 15.82 7.07
CA PRO A 68 13.05 16.31 5.71
C PRO A 68 13.38 15.17 4.75
N GLY A 69 12.92 15.29 3.49
CA GLY A 69 13.25 14.36 2.41
C GLY A 69 12.22 13.26 2.15
N TRP A 70 11.06 13.28 2.83
CA TRP A 70 9.89 12.50 2.47
C TRP A 70 9.06 13.25 1.42
N GLU A 71 8.63 12.55 0.37
CA GLU A 71 7.88 13.12 -0.78
C GLU A 71 6.37 13.11 -0.51
N ASP A 72 5.88 12.02 0.07
CA ASP A 72 4.48 11.85 0.46
C ASP A 72 4.40 11.55 1.95
N VAL A 73 3.52 12.24 2.66
CA VAL A 73 3.28 12.05 4.09
C VAL A 73 1.80 12.14 4.36
N PHE A 74 1.23 11.07 4.91
CA PHE A 74 -0.19 10.98 5.23
C PHE A 74 -0.39 10.48 6.64
N GLU A 75 -1.33 11.11 7.35
CA GLU A 75 -1.72 10.73 8.69
C GLU A 75 -3.19 10.36 8.79
N PHE A 76 -3.48 9.34 9.60
CA PHE A 76 -4.84 8.91 9.88
C PHE A 76 -4.95 8.26 11.25
N THR A 77 -6.18 8.15 11.76
CA THR A 77 -6.48 7.44 13.00
C THR A 77 -7.01 6.04 12.69
N ALA A 78 -6.56 5.03 13.44
CA ALA A 78 -7.04 3.65 13.33
C ALA A 78 -7.20 3.00 14.71
N ALA A 79 -8.19 2.14 14.86
CA ALA A 79 -8.38 1.33 16.05
C ALA A 79 -7.58 0.03 15.95
N VAL A 80 -6.98 -0.41 17.04
CA VAL A 80 -6.31 -1.73 17.10
C VAL A 80 -7.36 -2.82 17.31
N ARG A 81 -7.29 -3.89 16.53
CA ARG A 81 -8.16 -5.06 16.68
C ARG A 81 -7.85 -5.76 18.00
N ASN A 82 -8.90 -6.19 18.69
CA ASN A 82 -8.74 -6.74 20.04
C ASN A 82 -7.91 -8.03 20.02
N GLY A 83 -6.79 -8.03 20.74
CA GLY A 83 -5.88 -9.17 20.82
C GLY A 83 -4.93 -9.32 19.63
N GLU A 84 -4.94 -8.37 18.69
CA GLU A 84 -4.04 -8.38 17.53
C GLU A 84 -2.88 -7.37 17.70
N ARG A 85 -1.81 -7.59 16.94
CA ARG A 85 -0.67 -6.70 16.86
C ARG A 85 -0.78 -5.81 15.61
N ALA A 86 -0.60 -4.51 15.78
CA ALA A 86 -0.53 -3.59 14.65
C ALA A 86 0.85 -3.73 13.99
N VAL A 87 0.90 -4.24 12.76
CA VAL A 87 2.16 -4.55 12.05
C VAL A 87 2.06 -4.22 10.56
N VAL A 88 3.21 -3.99 9.92
CA VAL A 88 3.30 -3.78 8.47
C VAL A 88 4.05 -4.95 7.84
N PHE A 89 3.51 -5.50 6.76
CA PHE A 89 4.03 -6.70 6.10
C PHE A 89 3.68 -6.71 4.60
N GLY A 90 4.42 -7.49 3.80
CA GLY A 90 4.10 -7.72 2.39
C GLY A 90 2.90 -8.66 2.20
N PRO A 91 2.10 -8.53 1.13
CA PRO A 91 0.89 -9.35 0.94
C PRO A 91 1.11 -10.87 0.90
N GLY A 92 2.29 -11.31 0.46
CA GLY A 92 2.67 -12.72 0.40
C GLY A 92 3.55 -13.18 1.56
N ASP A 93 3.86 -12.30 2.51
CA ASP A 93 4.72 -12.66 3.63
C ASP A 93 3.93 -13.46 4.67
N ASP A 94 4.62 -14.39 5.32
CA ASP A 94 4.08 -15.09 6.50
C ASP A 94 3.92 -14.10 7.65
N ILE A 95 2.73 -14.08 8.27
CA ILE A 95 2.41 -13.22 9.41
C ILE A 95 3.12 -13.68 10.69
N ASP A 96 3.61 -14.92 10.70
CA ASP A 96 4.41 -15.49 11.79
C ASP A 96 5.87 -14.96 11.78
N GLN A 97 6.27 -14.17 10.78
CA GLN A 97 7.49 -13.38 10.85
C GLN A 97 7.42 -12.33 11.97
N GLU A 98 8.55 -12.11 12.63
CA GLU A 98 8.66 -11.19 13.75
C GLU A 98 8.71 -9.73 13.27
N TYR A 99 7.59 -9.19 12.79
CA TYR A 99 7.43 -7.76 12.46
C TYR A 99 7.46 -6.90 13.72
N ALA A 100 7.91 -5.64 13.58
CA ALA A 100 7.83 -4.70 14.68
C ALA A 100 6.37 -4.39 15.02
N ASP A 101 6.05 -4.40 16.32
CA ASP A 101 4.76 -3.90 16.77
C ASP A 101 4.74 -2.37 16.67
N LEU A 102 3.66 -1.83 16.13
CA LEU A 102 3.42 -0.38 16.03
C LEU A 102 2.84 0.19 17.32
N HIS A 103 2.50 -0.63 18.32
CA HIS A 103 1.90 -0.16 19.54
C HIS A 103 2.28 -0.97 20.79
N GLU A 104 2.08 -0.34 21.95
CA GLU A 104 2.07 -1.05 23.23
C GLU A 104 0.71 -1.71 23.46
N ALA A 105 0.69 -2.88 24.11
CA ALA A 105 -0.49 -3.70 24.29
C ALA A 105 -1.66 -3.04 25.04
N SER A 106 -1.49 -1.88 25.69
CA SER A 106 -2.55 -1.09 26.34
C SER A 106 -3.27 -0.14 25.37
N VAL A 107 -2.66 0.19 24.24
CA VAL A 107 -3.16 1.19 23.29
C VAL A 107 -4.22 0.56 22.39
N ARG A 108 -5.35 1.26 22.21
CA ARG A 108 -6.47 0.78 21.37
C ARG A 108 -6.81 1.71 20.22
N LEU A 109 -6.28 2.91 20.23
CA LEU A 109 -6.46 3.91 19.19
C LEU A 109 -5.09 4.51 18.87
N LEU A 110 -4.73 4.46 17.59
CA LEU A 110 -3.46 4.94 17.09
C LEU A 110 -3.68 6.08 16.12
N ARG A 111 -2.83 7.09 16.21
CA ARG A 111 -2.56 7.98 15.09
C ARG A 111 -1.34 7.39 14.37
N ILE A 112 -1.48 7.21 13.07
CA ILE A 112 -0.47 6.57 12.21
C ILE A 112 -0.06 7.57 11.15
N ARG A 113 1.25 7.80 11.01
CA ARG A 113 1.87 8.55 9.93
C ARG A 113 2.60 7.58 9.02
N VAL A 114 2.28 7.64 7.73
CA VAL A 114 3.01 6.94 6.68
C VAL A 114 3.75 7.98 5.87
N SER A 115 5.06 7.82 5.73
CA SER A 115 5.92 8.65 4.91
C SER A 115 6.57 7.78 3.83
N ALA A 116 6.67 8.31 2.62
CA ALA A 116 7.23 7.59 1.49
C ALA A 116 8.10 8.49 0.61
N ARG A 117 9.10 7.87 -0.04
CA ARG A 117 9.93 8.52 -1.06
C ARG A 117 10.37 7.53 -2.12
N GLY A 118 10.65 8.02 -3.32
CA GLY A 118 11.12 7.22 -4.45
C GLY A 118 10.02 6.56 -5.28
N ARG A 119 8.74 6.86 -5.00
CA ARG A 119 7.58 6.20 -5.63
C ARG A 119 7.46 6.44 -7.13
N ASP A 120 8.10 7.49 -7.63
CA ASP A 120 8.11 7.81 -9.06
C ASP A 120 9.28 7.17 -9.82
N ARG A 121 10.17 6.39 -9.16
CA ARG A 121 11.40 5.86 -9.80
C ARG A 121 11.17 4.66 -10.70
N ALA A 122 10.18 3.82 -10.40
CA ALA A 122 9.92 2.57 -11.13
C ALA A 122 8.41 2.25 -11.14
N VAL A 123 7.60 3.24 -11.51
CA VAL A 123 6.13 3.15 -11.48
C VAL A 123 5.62 1.95 -12.26
N ASP A 124 4.82 1.11 -11.60
CA ASP A 124 4.20 -0.14 -12.11
C ASP A 124 5.20 -1.16 -12.69
N LEU A 125 6.48 -1.05 -12.32
CA LEU A 125 7.52 -2.02 -12.71
C LEU A 125 7.77 -3.05 -11.62
N ALA A 126 8.27 -4.22 -12.01
CA ALA A 126 8.94 -5.14 -11.10
C ALA A 126 10.41 -4.76 -10.95
N VAL A 127 10.92 -4.73 -9.72
CA VAL A 127 12.32 -4.41 -9.40
C VAL A 127 12.97 -5.53 -8.60
N ASP A 128 14.28 -5.70 -8.77
CA ASP A 128 15.08 -6.71 -8.05
C ASP A 128 15.81 -6.09 -6.83
N GLU A 129 15.91 -4.76 -6.74
CA GLU A 129 16.55 -3.99 -5.65
C GLU A 129 15.61 -2.87 -5.16
N PRO A 130 15.68 -2.46 -3.87
CA PRO A 130 14.77 -1.46 -3.34
C PRO A 130 15.06 -0.07 -3.92
N VAL A 131 14.01 0.53 -4.48
CA VAL A 131 14.03 1.91 -5.04
C VAL A 131 13.08 2.86 -4.30
N GLU A 132 12.23 2.29 -3.44
CA GLU A 132 11.27 2.98 -2.60
C GLU A 132 11.58 2.75 -1.13
N GLU A 133 11.36 3.78 -0.33
CA GLU A 133 11.53 3.74 1.11
C GLU A 133 10.26 4.23 1.79
N TYR A 134 9.94 3.59 2.91
CA TYR A 134 8.76 3.85 3.70
C TYR A 134 9.12 4.01 5.17
N LEU A 135 8.45 4.93 5.86
CA LEU A 135 8.49 5.07 7.31
C LEU A 135 7.06 5.07 7.84
N VAL A 136 6.81 4.18 8.81
CA VAL A 136 5.52 4.09 9.51
C VAL A 136 5.75 4.39 10.99
N GLN A 137 5.19 5.51 11.43
CA GLN A 137 5.23 5.96 12.82
C GLN A 137 3.83 5.86 13.40
N ALA A 138 3.70 5.31 14.59
CA ALA A 138 2.42 5.19 15.28
C ALA A 138 2.54 5.65 16.73
N TRP A 139 1.53 6.37 17.22
CA TRP A 139 1.46 6.82 18.61
C TRP A 139 0.01 6.77 19.13
N PRO A 140 -0.20 6.73 20.46
CA PRO A 140 -1.53 6.77 21.04
C PRO A 140 -2.29 8.03 20.59
N ALA A 141 -3.56 7.85 20.24
CA ALA A 141 -4.47 8.94 19.91
C ALA A 141 -5.50 9.15 21.04
N ASP A 142 -5.76 10.41 21.38
CA ASP A 142 -6.78 10.79 22.37
C ASP A 142 -8.20 10.79 21.80
N GLY A 143 -8.33 10.66 20.47
CA GLY A 143 -9.61 10.65 19.76
C GLY A 143 -9.46 10.38 18.28
N VAL A 144 -10.60 10.34 17.58
CA VAL A 144 -10.62 10.24 16.13
C VAL A 144 -10.36 11.61 15.53
N GLU A 145 -9.22 11.75 14.88
CA GLU A 145 -8.84 12.95 14.15
C GLU A 145 -9.07 12.75 12.65
N GLN A 146 -9.33 13.85 11.94
CA GLN A 146 -9.46 13.79 10.48
C GLN A 146 -8.13 13.36 9.85
N PRO A 147 -8.18 12.60 8.75
CA PRO A 147 -6.99 12.28 7.98
C PRO A 147 -6.38 13.56 7.41
N SER A 148 -5.06 13.60 7.27
CA SER A 148 -4.36 14.74 6.68
C SER A 148 -3.19 14.31 5.81
N ALA A 149 -3.13 14.83 4.59
CA ALA A 149 -1.92 14.78 3.77
C ALA A 149 -1.03 15.97 4.17
N LEU A 150 0.09 15.68 4.83
CA LEU A 150 1.09 16.66 5.22
C LEU A 150 2.05 16.99 4.06
N ALA A 151 2.27 16.01 3.18
CA ALA A 151 2.98 16.18 1.90
C ALA A 151 2.38 15.21 0.88
N ALA A 152 2.35 15.60 -0.40
CA ALA A 152 1.83 14.76 -1.49
C ALA A 152 2.46 15.19 -2.81
N GLU A 153 3.79 15.07 -2.88
CA GLU A 153 4.60 15.62 -3.96
C GLU A 153 4.79 14.65 -5.13
N SER A 154 4.60 13.34 -4.93
CA SER A 154 4.81 12.37 -6.02
C SER A 154 3.74 12.49 -7.11
N ALA A 155 4.15 12.25 -8.36
CA ALA A 155 3.24 12.13 -9.48
C ALA A 155 2.27 10.96 -9.29
N PHE A 156 2.74 9.86 -8.69
CA PHE A 156 1.91 8.71 -8.36
C PHE A 156 0.80 9.06 -7.34
N ALA A 157 1.11 9.76 -6.25
CA ALA A 157 0.10 10.19 -5.28
C ALA A 157 -0.97 11.08 -5.92
N ARG A 158 -0.56 12.01 -6.81
CA ARG A 158 -1.49 12.86 -7.57
C ARG A 158 -2.42 12.04 -8.47
N SER A 159 -1.85 11.15 -9.29
CA SER A 159 -2.62 10.29 -10.20
C SER A 159 -3.64 9.41 -9.45
N ARG A 160 -3.26 8.85 -8.29
CA ARG A 160 -4.14 8.01 -7.49
C ARG A 160 -5.28 8.81 -6.86
N ARG A 161 -5.03 10.03 -6.36
CA ARG A 161 -6.09 10.92 -5.83
C ARG A 161 -7.11 11.30 -6.89
N GLU A 162 -6.63 11.64 -8.09
CA GLU A 162 -7.50 11.95 -9.23
C GLU A 162 -8.37 10.73 -9.60
N SER A 163 -7.77 9.55 -9.66
CA SER A 163 -8.48 8.29 -9.95
C SER A 163 -9.54 7.97 -8.89
N PHE A 164 -9.21 8.17 -7.61
CA PHE A 164 -10.14 7.94 -6.50
C PHE A 164 -11.28 8.97 -6.49
N SER A 165 -10.99 10.24 -6.78
CA SER A 165 -12.01 11.29 -6.91
C SER A 165 -12.97 10.98 -8.05
N ALA A 166 -12.46 10.60 -9.22
CA ALA A 166 -13.28 10.20 -10.37
C ALA A 166 -14.15 8.98 -10.07
N ALA A 167 -13.60 7.97 -9.40
CA ALA A 167 -14.34 6.78 -8.97
C ALA A 167 -15.45 7.14 -7.95
N LYS A 168 -15.17 8.00 -6.97
CA LYS A 168 -16.15 8.47 -5.98
C LYS A 168 -17.30 9.22 -6.65
N GLU A 169 -17.01 10.12 -7.59
CA GLU A 169 -18.02 10.84 -8.37
C GLU A 169 -18.88 9.91 -9.24
N ALA A 170 -18.27 8.89 -9.85
CA ALA A 170 -18.98 7.88 -10.64
C ALA A 170 -19.87 6.98 -9.75
N GLY A 171 -19.39 6.59 -8.56
CA GLY A 171 -20.13 5.80 -7.57
C GLY A 171 -21.32 6.55 -6.97
N MET A 172 -21.16 7.85 -6.70
CA MET A 172 -22.25 8.72 -6.21
C MET A 172 -23.41 8.83 -7.20
N ARG A 173 -23.13 8.76 -8.51
CA ARG A 173 -24.16 8.79 -9.55
C ARG A 173 -24.93 7.46 -9.70
N HIS A 174 -24.36 6.34 -9.24
CA HIS A 174 -24.92 5.00 -9.45
C HIS A 174 -25.34 4.29 -8.16
N GLY A 175 -25.27 4.93 -6.99
CA GLY A 175 -25.64 4.33 -5.70
C GLY A 175 -24.75 3.16 -5.26
N VAL A 176 -23.56 3.04 -5.85
CA VAL A 176 -22.57 1.98 -5.56
C VAL A 176 -21.49 2.54 -4.64
N ARG A 177 -21.21 1.88 -3.51
CA ARG A 177 -20.00 2.17 -2.70
C ARG A 177 -18.79 1.66 -3.49
N ILE A 178 -17.98 2.58 -4.02
CA ILE A 178 -16.78 2.23 -4.79
C ILE A 178 -15.58 2.21 -3.83
N GLY A 179 -15.09 1.00 -3.53
CA GLY A 179 -13.69 0.80 -3.16
C GLY A 179 -12.80 0.88 -4.40
N PRO A 180 -11.47 1.07 -4.26
CA PRO A 180 -10.59 1.27 -5.42
C PRO A 180 -10.57 0.02 -6.29
N GLY A 181 -11.30 0.06 -7.40
CA GLY A 181 -11.20 -0.93 -8.47
C GLY A 181 -9.90 -0.74 -9.27
N PRO A 182 -9.52 -1.73 -10.09
CA PRO A 182 -8.36 -1.61 -10.96
C PRO A 182 -8.52 -0.38 -11.87
N VAL A 183 -7.45 0.41 -11.97
CA VAL A 183 -7.38 1.62 -12.79
C VAL A 183 -7.62 1.24 -14.25
N SER A 184 -8.75 1.67 -14.81
CA SER A 184 -9.01 1.57 -16.24
C SER A 184 -8.28 2.70 -16.97
N ILE A 185 -7.32 2.34 -17.83
CA ILE A 185 -6.68 3.24 -18.78
C ILE A 185 -7.66 3.51 -19.94
N PRO A 186 -7.92 4.77 -20.36
CA PRO A 186 -8.92 5.06 -21.39
C PRO A 186 -8.39 4.83 -22.82
N GLY A 187 -9.16 4.07 -23.60
CA GLY A 187 -9.03 3.76 -25.04
C GLY A 187 -9.29 2.26 -25.25
N GLU A 188 -10.33 1.77 -25.92
CA GLU A 188 -10.89 2.17 -27.22
C GLU A 188 -12.42 1.95 -27.29
N GLY A 189 -13.07 2.72 -28.16
CA GLY A 189 -14.50 2.67 -28.42
C GLY A 189 -14.97 1.35 -29.05
N GLY A 190 -16.23 1.00 -28.79
CA GLY A 190 -16.79 -0.31 -29.10
C GLY A 190 -17.09 -0.59 -30.57
N VAL A 191 -17.22 -1.89 -30.86
CA VAL A 191 -18.17 -2.42 -31.84
C VAL A 191 -18.62 -3.82 -31.42
N SER A 192 -19.92 -4.04 -31.55
CA SER A 192 -20.68 -5.28 -31.36
C SER A 192 -20.36 -6.34 -32.44
N GLY A 193 -20.34 -7.63 -32.08
CA GLY A 193 -20.57 -8.72 -33.04
C GLY A 193 -19.81 -10.05 -32.79
N ALA A 194 -20.57 -11.07 -32.37
CA ALA A 194 -20.44 -12.52 -32.63
C ALA A 194 -19.07 -13.21 -32.91
N ALA A 195 -18.77 -14.20 -32.04
CA ALA A 195 -18.17 -15.53 -32.28
C ALA A 195 -17.19 -15.76 -33.46
N ALA A 196 -15.92 -16.05 -33.13
CA ALA A 196 -15.18 -17.27 -33.50
C ALA A 196 -13.68 -17.15 -33.11
N ALA A 197 -13.07 -18.29 -32.79
CA ALA A 197 -11.68 -18.44 -32.37
C ALA A 197 -10.66 -17.84 -33.35
N ASN A 198 -9.62 -17.18 -32.84
CA ASN A 198 -8.24 -17.49 -33.22
C ASN A 198 -7.19 -16.87 -32.28
N THR A 199 -6.27 -17.73 -31.87
CA THR A 199 -5.00 -17.41 -31.21
C THR A 199 -4.15 -16.43 -32.02
N ALA A 200 -3.68 -15.36 -31.39
CA ALA A 200 -2.36 -14.79 -31.67
C ALA A 200 -1.83 -14.04 -30.44
N SER A 201 -0.83 -14.67 -29.82
CA SER A 201 0.00 -14.17 -28.75
C SER A 201 0.97 -13.11 -29.28
N MET A 202 1.11 -11.98 -28.59
CA MET A 202 2.37 -11.24 -28.50
C MET A 202 2.55 -10.81 -27.03
N PRO A 203 3.72 -11.09 -26.42
CA PRO A 203 3.96 -10.91 -25.00
C PRO A 203 4.27 -9.45 -24.68
N ASN A 204 3.52 -8.84 -23.76
CA ASN A 204 3.94 -7.57 -23.18
C ASN A 204 5.22 -7.81 -22.37
N ALA A 205 6.31 -7.12 -22.71
CA ALA A 205 7.61 -7.27 -22.07
C ALA A 205 7.52 -7.02 -20.55
N ALA A 206 6.62 -6.12 -20.11
CA ALA A 206 6.33 -5.87 -18.70
C ALA A 206 5.67 -7.08 -18.01
N ALA A 207 4.68 -7.73 -18.65
CA ALA A 207 4.04 -8.93 -18.12
C ALA A 207 5.02 -10.12 -18.05
N SER A 208 5.92 -10.22 -19.03
CA SER A 208 6.96 -11.25 -19.06
C SER A 208 8.04 -11.00 -18.00
N ALA A 209 8.43 -9.74 -17.76
CA ALA A 209 9.32 -9.36 -16.67
C ALA A 209 8.69 -9.64 -15.29
N ASN A 210 7.41 -9.29 -15.10
CA ASN A 210 6.67 -9.54 -13.87
C ASN A 210 6.53 -11.05 -13.58
N LEU A 211 6.25 -11.86 -14.61
CA LEU A 211 6.20 -13.32 -14.47
C LEU A 211 7.59 -13.94 -14.22
N ALA A 212 8.64 -13.39 -14.83
CA ALA A 212 10.02 -13.84 -14.62
C ALA A 212 10.54 -13.47 -13.21
N ALA A 213 10.20 -12.28 -12.70
CA ALA A 213 10.50 -11.85 -11.34
C ALA A 213 9.78 -12.73 -10.30
N ARG A 214 8.48 -12.99 -10.48
CA ARG A 214 7.71 -13.94 -9.64
C ARG A 214 8.38 -15.32 -9.55
N ARG A 215 8.88 -15.83 -10.69
CA ARG A 215 9.58 -17.12 -10.76
C ARG A 215 10.99 -17.12 -10.15
N ARG A 216 11.63 -15.95 -9.99
CA ARG A 216 12.94 -15.81 -9.33
C ARG A 216 12.76 -15.71 -7.82
N ILE A 217 11.85 -14.86 -7.34
CA ILE A 217 11.53 -14.69 -5.91
C ILE A 217 11.00 -16.00 -5.31
N ALA A 218 10.13 -16.71 -6.01
CA ALA A 218 9.63 -18.02 -5.56
C ALA A 218 10.73 -19.10 -5.49
N ARG A 219 11.84 -18.95 -6.23
CA ARG A 219 12.96 -19.92 -6.22
C ARG A 219 14.00 -19.60 -5.15
N SER A 220 14.11 -18.36 -4.68
CA SER A 220 15.02 -17.98 -3.60
C SER A 220 14.48 -18.32 -2.20
N GLY A 221 13.17 -18.57 -2.05
CA GLY A 221 12.55 -18.92 -0.77
C GLY A 221 12.49 -20.43 -0.42
N HIS A 222 13.06 -21.31 -1.24
CA HIS A 222 12.92 -22.78 -1.09
C HIS A 222 14.24 -23.53 -0.92
N GLY A 223 15.26 -22.87 -0.37
CA GLY A 223 16.62 -23.41 -0.29
C GLY A 223 17.16 -23.56 1.13
N SER A 224 16.54 -24.38 1.98
CA SER A 224 17.23 -25.02 3.11
C SER A 224 16.33 -26.06 3.81
N GLU A 225 16.29 -27.28 3.28
CA GLU A 225 16.07 -28.50 4.05
C GLU A 225 16.87 -29.62 3.39
N HIS A 226 18.06 -29.86 3.94
CA HIS A 226 18.81 -31.11 3.78
C HIS A 226 19.51 -31.35 5.12
N ASP A 227 18.93 -32.26 5.90
CA ASP A 227 19.67 -33.29 6.64
C ASP A 227 18.93 -34.62 6.43
#